data_AF-A0A291Q4Z3-F1
#
_entry.id   AF-A0A291Q4Z3-F1
#
_cell.length_a   1.000
_cell.length_b   1.000
_cell.length_c   1.000
_cell.angle_alpha   90.00
_cell.angle_beta   90.00
_cell.angle_gamma   90.00
#
_symmetry.space_group_name_H-M   'P 1'
#
loop_
_entity.id
_entity.type
_entity.pdbx_description
1 polymer ?
#
loop_
_entity_poly.entity_id
_entity_poly.type
_entity_poly.pdbx_seq_one_letter_code
_entity_poly.pdbx_strand_id
1 'polypeptide(L)'
;MIVPVPFVGGVPMPIVQIVDVIGVADGVMPAAVAVLVIMPLMGHVPARLALVVVVGVQPVQMPVVRVVDVVTVRHLGMAARGAVDVVVDGVFVVERGHGAHLRWGGRGDPLRLAPDAPLMALWEPCRCLSDLREGDPMKAISYRSYGGPEVLEYGEVRDPKVGPDSVLVKVRAAAVNPVDWKCREGYLDAALDPVFPVIPGWDVAGVVVQPGASVPEFAVGDEVIGYVREDFLSRGTFAEYVAAPVRTLARKPRNLTFEEAAGLPLAGLTAYQVIVKALEVTEGDVVLVHAAAGGVGSLAVQLARHAGARVIGTASERNHDYLRELGAEPVTYGDGLVDRVRALAPEGVDAAFDTVGGDALKASAELLAPGGRLASIADGGVIGLGGHYCFVRPDAADLRRLTELAEQDVLTVHVDETFPLERAAEAHRRNAEGRTRGKIVVTVEWTD
;
A
#
# COMPACT_ATOMS: atom_id res chain seq x y z
N MET A 1 5.59 -0.37 -49.75
CA MET A 1 4.34 0.30 -49.31
C MET A 1 4.76 1.59 -48.61
N ILE A 2 4.09 2.73 -48.84
CA ILE A 2 4.39 3.98 -48.12
C ILE A 2 3.59 3.98 -46.82
N VAL A 3 4.24 4.16 -45.68
CA VAL A 3 3.61 4.17 -44.35
C VAL A 3 3.84 5.55 -43.70
N PRO A 4 2.77 6.31 -43.40
CA PRO A 4 2.89 7.62 -42.76
C PRO A 4 3.03 7.49 -41.23
N VAL A 5 4.02 8.17 -40.65
CA VAL A 5 4.23 8.23 -39.20
C VAL A 5 3.60 9.52 -38.64
N PRO A 6 2.62 9.45 -37.72
CA PRO A 6 2.10 10.63 -37.03
C PRO A 6 3.13 11.21 -36.05
N PHE A 7 3.18 12.55 -35.99
CA PHE A 7 4.03 13.31 -35.06
C PHE A 7 3.16 14.06 -34.05
N VAL A 8 3.61 14.11 -32.79
CA VAL A 8 3.02 14.98 -31.75
C VAL A 8 4.12 15.89 -31.23
N GLY A 9 3.89 17.21 -31.26
CA GLY A 9 4.90 18.20 -30.82
C GLY A 9 6.22 18.20 -31.61
N GLY A 10 6.27 17.56 -32.79
CA GLY A 10 7.49 17.38 -33.58
C GLY A 10 8.34 16.17 -33.17
N VAL A 11 7.92 15.38 -32.17
CA VAL A 11 8.61 14.15 -31.75
C VAL A 11 7.96 12.94 -32.44
N PRO A 12 8.74 12.02 -33.03
CA PRO A 12 8.22 10.75 -33.53
C PRO A 12 7.91 9.81 -32.35
N MET A 13 6.68 9.29 -32.29
CA MET A 13 6.30 8.26 -31.32
C MET A 13 6.85 6.88 -31.76
N PRO A 14 7.19 5.98 -30.82
CA PRO A 14 7.36 4.57 -31.15
C PRO A 14 6.00 3.95 -31.49
N ILE A 15 5.88 3.32 -32.67
CA ILE A 15 4.61 2.75 -33.15
C ILE A 15 4.80 1.27 -33.48
N VAL A 16 4.03 0.41 -32.80
CA VAL A 16 3.83 -0.98 -33.21
C VAL A 16 2.74 -0.99 -34.28
N GLN A 17 3.13 -0.89 -35.56
CA GLN A 17 2.19 -0.89 -36.67
C GLN A 17 2.19 -2.26 -37.35
N ILE A 18 1.09 -3.00 -37.20
CA ILE A 18 0.87 -4.23 -37.97
C ILE A 18 0.53 -3.81 -39.40
N VAL A 19 1.40 -4.16 -40.35
CA VAL A 19 1.19 -3.97 -41.79
C VAL A 19 0.56 -5.25 -42.36
N ASP A 20 -0.33 -5.12 -43.34
CA ASP A 20 -1.30 -6.14 -43.78
C ASP A 20 -0.79 -7.58 -43.95
N VAL A 21 -1.71 -8.53 -43.70
CA VAL A 21 -1.53 -9.96 -43.97
C VAL A 21 -1.44 -10.20 -45.48
N ILE A 22 -0.23 -10.50 -45.97
CA ILE A 22 0.03 -10.71 -47.39
C ILE A 22 -0.41 -12.11 -47.83
N GLY A 23 -1.61 -12.19 -48.41
CA GLY A 23 -1.97 -13.18 -49.44
C GLY A 23 -2.23 -14.62 -48.97
N VAL A 24 -3.46 -15.09 -49.17
CA VAL A 24 -3.75 -16.53 -49.23
C VAL A 24 -3.30 -17.06 -50.60
N ALA A 25 -2.54 -18.15 -50.60
CA ALA A 25 -2.28 -18.99 -51.78
C ALA A 25 -2.77 -20.41 -51.49
N ASP A 26 -3.29 -21.11 -52.50
CA ASP A 26 -4.09 -22.33 -52.30
C ASP A 26 -3.35 -23.41 -51.51
N GLY A 27 -3.95 -23.82 -50.38
CA GLY A 27 -3.51 -24.95 -49.56
C GLY A 27 -2.61 -24.63 -48.36
N VAL A 28 -2.17 -23.38 -48.15
CA VAL A 28 -1.31 -23.00 -47.01
C VAL A 28 -2.01 -22.01 -46.08
N MET A 29 -1.94 -22.25 -44.77
CA MET A 29 -2.52 -21.38 -43.73
C MET A 29 -1.80 -20.03 -43.65
N PRO A 30 -2.50 -18.93 -43.29
CA PRO A 30 -1.94 -17.58 -43.37
C PRO A 30 -0.79 -17.34 -42.37
N ALA A 31 0.34 -16.85 -42.89
CA ALA A 31 1.44 -16.35 -42.08
C ALA A 31 1.31 -14.83 -41.87
N ALA A 32 1.27 -14.38 -40.62
CA ALA A 32 1.09 -12.97 -40.26
C ALA A 32 2.44 -12.25 -40.04
N VAL A 33 3.01 -11.68 -41.11
CA VAL A 33 4.27 -10.95 -41.07
C VAL A 33 4.11 -9.59 -40.38
N ALA A 34 4.59 -9.48 -39.14
CA ALA A 34 4.74 -8.19 -38.47
C ALA A 34 6.04 -7.47 -38.86
N VAL A 35 6.08 -6.14 -38.71
CA VAL A 35 7.29 -5.32 -38.93
C VAL A 35 7.42 -4.32 -37.76
N LEU A 36 8.40 -4.52 -36.88
CA LEU A 36 8.56 -3.74 -35.66
C LEU A 36 9.64 -2.65 -35.83
N VAL A 37 9.22 -1.47 -36.31
CA VAL A 37 10.13 -0.32 -36.47
C VAL A 37 10.38 0.37 -35.13
N ILE A 38 11.48 0.00 -34.47
CA ILE A 38 11.96 0.68 -33.26
C ILE A 38 12.86 1.85 -33.69
N MET A 39 12.41 3.08 -33.44
CA MET A 39 13.26 4.28 -33.56
C MET A 39 13.76 4.72 -32.18
N PRO A 40 15.06 5.00 -32.00
CA PRO A 40 15.57 5.55 -30.75
C PRO A 40 15.14 7.01 -30.57
N LEU A 41 14.73 7.37 -29.35
CA LEU A 41 14.41 8.75 -29.00
C LEU A 41 15.71 9.56 -28.82
N MET A 42 15.91 10.52 -29.74
CA MET A 42 16.97 11.54 -29.79
C MET A 42 18.39 11.10 -30.23
N GLY A 43 19.06 12.02 -30.95
CA GLY A 43 20.53 12.18 -30.91
C GLY A 43 21.39 11.31 -31.84
N HIS A 44 21.49 11.65 -33.13
CA HIS A 44 22.59 11.34 -34.07
C HIS A 44 23.11 9.89 -34.25
N VAL A 45 22.60 8.88 -33.54
CA VAL A 45 22.91 7.46 -33.81
C VAL A 45 22.14 6.98 -35.05
N PRO A 46 22.76 6.22 -35.98
CA PRO A 46 22.04 5.66 -37.12
C PRO A 46 20.93 4.68 -36.65
N ALA A 47 19.70 4.93 -37.10
CA ALA A 47 18.54 4.15 -36.70
C ALA A 47 18.65 2.68 -37.15
N ARG A 48 18.51 1.75 -36.19
CA ARG A 48 18.47 0.31 -36.48
C ARG A 48 17.03 -0.14 -36.67
N LEU A 49 16.64 -0.40 -37.92
CA LEU A 49 15.39 -1.10 -38.20
C LEU A 49 15.50 -2.58 -37.77
N ALA A 50 14.42 -3.15 -37.25
CA ALA A 50 14.33 -4.58 -36.95
C ALA A 50 13.15 -5.21 -37.73
N LEU A 51 13.40 -6.29 -38.45
CA LEU A 51 12.39 -6.97 -39.28
C LEU A 51 11.95 -8.28 -38.60
N VAL A 52 11.08 -8.15 -37.61
CA VAL A 52 10.61 -9.28 -36.77
C VAL A 52 9.49 -10.05 -37.46
N VAL A 53 9.87 -10.89 -38.45
CA VAL A 53 8.95 -11.75 -39.22
C VAL A 53 8.40 -12.88 -38.33
N VAL A 54 7.26 -12.63 -37.66
CA VAL A 54 6.52 -13.68 -36.94
C VAL A 54 5.92 -14.68 -37.94
N VAL A 55 6.09 -15.98 -37.68
CA VAL A 55 5.46 -17.06 -38.46
C VAL A 55 4.72 -17.98 -37.47
N GLY A 56 3.40 -17.79 -37.35
CA GLY A 56 2.56 -18.63 -36.50
C GLY A 56 2.34 -20.01 -37.12
N VAL A 57 2.56 -21.08 -36.33
CA VAL A 57 2.34 -22.47 -36.77
C VAL A 57 1.61 -23.25 -35.67
N GLN A 58 0.39 -23.69 -35.99
CA GLN A 58 -0.52 -24.53 -35.18
C GLN A 58 -1.12 -23.91 -33.90
N PRO A 59 -2.37 -24.28 -33.49
CA PRO A 59 -3.08 -23.62 -32.38
C PRO A 59 -2.82 -24.19 -30.97
N VAL A 60 -1.99 -25.24 -30.84
CA VAL A 60 -1.97 -26.12 -29.64
C VAL A 60 -0.68 -26.00 -28.80
N GLN A 61 0.28 -25.18 -29.23
CA GLN A 61 1.48 -24.84 -28.46
C GLN A 61 1.78 -23.34 -28.54
N MET A 62 2.57 -22.82 -27.60
CA MET A 62 2.91 -21.40 -27.51
C MET A 62 3.53 -20.89 -28.83
N PRO A 63 3.14 -19.70 -29.33
CA PRO A 63 3.57 -19.22 -30.64
C PRO A 63 5.09 -19.01 -30.67
N VAL A 64 5.78 -19.79 -31.50
CA VAL A 64 7.24 -19.73 -31.63
C VAL A 64 7.66 -18.51 -32.44
N VAL A 65 7.88 -17.39 -31.76
CA VAL A 65 8.46 -16.18 -32.37
C VAL A 65 9.87 -16.50 -32.85
N ARG A 66 10.09 -16.49 -34.17
CA ARG A 66 11.42 -16.54 -34.78
C ARG A 66 11.78 -15.17 -35.33
N VAL A 67 12.85 -14.57 -34.84
CA VAL A 67 13.50 -13.46 -35.54
C VAL A 67 14.26 -14.07 -36.72
N VAL A 68 13.89 -13.71 -37.95
CA VAL A 68 14.49 -14.29 -39.16
C VAL A 68 15.77 -13.54 -39.57
N ASP A 69 15.82 -12.22 -39.41
CA ASP A 69 17.02 -11.39 -39.63
C ASP A 69 16.93 -10.03 -38.89
N VAL A 70 18.02 -9.29 -38.78
CA VAL A 70 18.12 -7.93 -38.22
C VAL A 70 18.89 -7.01 -39.18
N VAL A 71 18.18 -6.47 -40.17
CA VAL A 71 18.77 -5.68 -41.27
C VAL A 71 19.16 -4.27 -40.80
N THR A 72 20.46 -4.01 -40.67
CA THR A 72 20.97 -2.66 -40.33
C THR A 72 20.95 -1.74 -41.56
N VAL A 73 19.89 -0.95 -41.69
CA VAL A 73 19.73 0.09 -42.73
C VAL A 73 20.83 1.15 -42.59
N ARG A 74 21.67 1.32 -43.62
CA ARG A 74 22.82 2.26 -43.59
C ARG A 74 22.50 3.69 -44.02
N HIS A 75 21.34 3.95 -44.63
CA HIS A 75 20.91 5.29 -45.03
C HIS A 75 19.39 5.42 -44.89
N LEU A 76 18.93 6.47 -44.18
CA LEU A 76 17.60 7.04 -44.41
C LEU A 76 17.78 8.27 -45.31
N GLY A 77 16.97 8.36 -46.37
CA GLY A 77 16.73 9.59 -47.12
C GLY A 77 15.32 10.08 -46.86
N MET A 78 15.14 11.36 -46.55
CA MET A 78 13.80 11.96 -46.48
C MET A 78 13.29 12.28 -47.89
N ALA A 79 12.27 11.56 -48.35
CA ALA A 79 11.49 12.00 -49.50
C ALA A 79 10.63 13.21 -49.11
N ALA A 80 10.47 14.18 -50.01
CA ALA A 80 9.91 15.52 -49.73
C ALA A 80 8.40 15.58 -49.41
N ARG A 81 7.79 14.47 -48.96
CA ARG A 81 6.37 14.34 -48.58
C ARG A 81 6.15 13.46 -47.33
N GLY A 82 7.13 13.36 -46.43
CA GLY A 82 6.98 12.65 -45.15
C GLY A 82 6.94 11.12 -45.24
N ALA A 83 7.42 10.56 -46.35
CA ALA A 83 7.61 9.13 -46.56
C ALA A 83 9.08 8.74 -46.37
N VAL A 84 9.32 7.55 -45.81
CA VAL A 84 10.65 6.92 -45.76
C VAL A 84 10.68 5.79 -46.78
N ASP A 85 11.48 5.94 -47.83
CA ASP A 85 11.75 4.86 -48.78
C ASP A 85 12.81 3.92 -48.20
N VAL A 86 12.42 2.66 -47.98
CA VAL A 86 13.32 1.60 -47.50
C VAL A 86 13.70 0.70 -48.67
N VAL A 87 14.89 0.91 -49.22
CA VAL A 87 15.49 0.00 -50.21
C VAL A 87 16.11 -1.17 -49.46
N VAL A 88 15.67 -2.40 -49.79
CA VAL A 88 16.19 -3.64 -49.21
C VAL A 88 16.98 -4.39 -50.29
N ASP A 89 18.30 -4.40 -50.15
CA ASP A 89 19.21 -5.09 -51.09
C ASP A 89 19.19 -6.61 -50.90
N GLY A 90 18.10 -7.23 -51.35
CA GLY A 90 17.92 -8.68 -51.42
C GLY A 90 17.18 -9.30 -50.23
N VAL A 91 16.55 -10.45 -50.49
CA VAL A 91 15.88 -11.28 -49.49
C VAL A 91 16.45 -12.69 -49.61
N PHE A 92 16.92 -13.25 -48.49
CA PHE A 92 17.32 -14.66 -48.43
C PHE A 92 16.15 -15.49 -47.90
N VAL A 93 15.75 -16.51 -48.66
CA VAL A 93 14.85 -17.58 -48.19
C VAL A 93 15.68 -18.85 -48.03
N VAL A 94 15.63 -19.46 -46.85
CA VAL A 94 16.37 -20.70 -46.55
C VAL A 94 15.39 -21.80 -46.14
N GLU A 95 14.93 -22.57 -47.12
CA GLU A 95 14.30 -23.87 -46.84
C GLU A 95 15.36 -24.95 -46.60
N ARG A 96 15.05 -25.89 -45.69
CA ARG A 96 15.84 -27.12 -45.51
C ARG A 96 15.19 -28.27 -46.29
N GLY A 97 15.54 -28.42 -47.57
CA GLY A 97 15.10 -29.57 -48.36
C GLY A 97 15.65 -29.61 -49.78
N HIS A 98 16.65 -30.47 -50.00
CA HIS A 98 17.32 -30.70 -51.30
C HIS A 98 18.15 -29.51 -51.82
N GLY A 99 19.10 -29.80 -52.72
CA GLY A 99 20.26 -28.95 -52.95
C GLY A 99 20.07 -27.87 -54.02
N ALA A 100 20.35 -26.62 -53.64
CA ALA A 100 20.60 -25.52 -54.57
C ALA A 100 21.90 -24.81 -54.19
N HIS A 101 22.75 -24.49 -55.18
CA HIS A 101 23.95 -23.68 -54.99
C HIS A 101 23.73 -22.26 -55.51
N LEU A 102 23.96 -21.26 -54.66
CA LEU A 102 24.05 -19.86 -55.05
C LEU A 102 25.47 -19.34 -54.78
N ARG A 103 26.09 -18.72 -55.78
CA ARG A 103 27.33 -17.95 -55.63
C ARG A 103 27.00 -16.46 -55.60
N TRP A 104 27.44 -15.78 -54.55
CA TRP A 104 27.55 -14.32 -54.53
C TRP A 104 28.97 -13.90 -54.94
N GLY A 105 29.14 -12.63 -55.32
CA GLY A 105 30.45 -12.02 -55.54
C GLY A 105 30.36 -10.50 -55.51
N GLY A 106 30.79 -9.87 -54.40
CA GLY A 106 30.60 -8.42 -54.24
C GLY A 106 31.31 -7.70 -53.08
N ARG A 107 32.35 -8.28 -52.48
CA ARG A 107 33.21 -7.68 -51.41
C ARG A 107 32.48 -7.23 -50.11
N GLY A 108 32.66 -8.04 -49.06
CA GLY A 108 32.38 -7.66 -47.67
C GLY A 108 32.55 -8.91 -46.80
N ASP A 109 33.36 -8.83 -45.74
CA ASP A 109 33.61 -10.00 -44.89
C ASP A 109 32.36 -10.36 -44.07
N PRO A 110 31.92 -11.63 -44.07
CA PRO A 110 30.71 -12.04 -43.36
C PRO A 110 30.94 -12.05 -41.85
N LEU A 111 30.03 -11.42 -41.10
CA LEU A 111 30.02 -11.45 -39.64
C LEU A 111 29.77 -12.90 -39.16
N ARG A 112 30.82 -13.55 -38.63
CA ARG A 112 30.69 -14.89 -38.03
C ARG A 112 30.05 -14.79 -36.64
N LEU A 113 28.75 -15.03 -36.56
CA LEU A 113 28.13 -15.48 -35.32
C LEU A 113 28.50 -16.94 -35.07
N ALA A 114 28.83 -17.29 -33.83
CA ALA A 114 29.10 -18.68 -33.45
C ALA A 114 27.79 -19.50 -33.47
N PRO A 115 27.80 -20.79 -33.88
CA PRO A 115 26.56 -21.57 -34.06
C PRO A 115 25.76 -21.77 -32.77
N ASP A 116 26.43 -21.69 -31.62
CA ASP A 116 25.96 -22.19 -30.33
C ASP A 116 25.67 -21.07 -29.31
N ALA A 117 25.66 -19.81 -29.75
CA ALA A 117 25.36 -18.67 -28.88
C ALA A 117 23.85 -18.61 -28.53
N PRO A 118 23.45 -18.74 -27.25
CA PRO A 118 22.04 -18.74 -26.88
C PRO A 118 21.42 -17.35 -27.09
N LEU A 119 20.20 -17.34 -27.65
CA LEU A 119 19.52 -16.13 -28.16
C LEU A 119 19.15 -15.09 -27.08
N MET A 120 19.34 -15.42 -25.80
CA MET A 120 19.11 -14.55 -24.64
C MET A 120 20.02 -13.30 -24.62
N ALA A 121 21.18 -13.32 -25.28
CA ALA A 121 22.17 -12.25 -25.21
C ALA A 121 21.81 -10.95 -25.96
N LEU A 122 20.65 -10.89 -26.63
CA LEU A 122 20.17 -9.70 -27.36
C LEU A 122 18.81 -9.18 -26.86
N TRP A 123 18.27 -9.79 -25.79
CA TRP A 123 17.09 -9.31 -25.07
C TRP A 123 17.47 -9.17 -23.59
N GLU A 124 18.20 -8.09 -23.24
CA GLU A 124 17.96 -7.51 -21.92
C GLU A 124 16.51 -7.00 -21.94
N PRO A 125 15.61 -7.50 -21.09
CA PRO A 125 14.40 -6.74 -20.78
C PRO A 125 14.84 -5.39 -20.20
N CYS A 126 14.02 -4.35 -20.33
CA CYS A 126 14.23 -3.13 -19.54
C CYS A 126 14.40 -3.56 -18.07
N ARG A 127 15.52 -3.19 -17.42
CA ARG A 127 15.93 -3.83 -16.14
C ARG A 127 14.88 -3.75 -15.02
N CYS A 128 14.00 -2.76 -15.08
CA CYS A 128 12.78 -2.66 -14.27
C CYS A 128 11.82 -3.88 -14.34
N LEU A 129 12.00 -4.81 -15.28
CA LEU A 129 11.25 -6.07 -15.38
C LEU A 129 12.09 -7.32 -15.07
N SER A 130 13.42 -7.28 -15.17
CA SER A 130 14.30 -8.39 -14.76
C SER A 130 14.52 -8.43 -13.25
N ASP A 131 14.49 -7.27 -12.61
CA ASP A 131 14.76 -7.12 -11.18
C ASP A 131 13.45 -7.28 -10.35
N LEU A 132 12.35 -7.66 -11.00
CA LEU A 132 11.13 -8.14 -10.35
C LEU A 132 11.39 -9.52 -9.75
N ARG A 133 11.67 -9.57 -8.45
CA ARG A 133 11.67 -10.82 -7.67
C ARG A 133 10.44 -11.67 -8.03
N GLU A 134 10.69 -12.91 -8.46
CA GLU A 134 9.68 -13.95 -8.38
C GLU A 134 9.54 -14.30 -6.90
N GLY A 135 8.59 -13.60 -6.25
CA GLY A 135 8.60 -13.32 -4.81
C GLY A 135 9.01 -14.49 -3.92
N ASP A 136 10.16 -14.31 -3.25
CA ASP A 136 10.70 -15.22 -2.24
C ASP A 136 9.66 -15.46 -1.13
N PRO A 137 9.71 -16.62 -0.43
CA PRO A 137 8.81 -16.87 0.69
C PRO A 137 9.21 -16.03 1.91
N MET A 138 8.29 -15.18 2.37
CA MET A 138 8.39 -14.43 3.62
C MET A 138 7.54 -15.07 4.73
N LYS A 139 7.88 -14.82 5.99
CA LYS A 139 7.06 -15.21 7.14
C LYS A 139 5.90 -14.25 7.34
N ALA A 140 4.72 -14.80 7.61
CA ALA A 140 3.52 -14.05 7.92
C ALA A 140 2.58 -14.85 8.83
N ILE A 141 1.64 -14.13 9.43
CA ILE A 141 0.43 -14.67 10.03
C ILE A 141 -0.67 -14.66 8.97
N SER A 142 -1.46 -15.73 8.86
CA SER A 142 -2.61 -15.77 7.94
C SER A 142 -3.78 -16.58 8.48
N TYR A 143 -4.98 -16.35 7.95
CA TYR A 143 -6.16 -17.18 8.22
C TYR A 143 -6.95 -17.48 6.94
N ARG A 144 -7.62 -18.64 6.91
CA ARG A 144 -8.29 -19.20 5.72
C ARG A 144 -9.83 -19.15 5.77
N SER A 145 -10.37 -18.85 6.94
CA SER A 145 -11.79 -18.69 7.25
C SER A 145 -11.93 -17.85 8.51
N TYR A 146 -13.11 -17.26 8.76
CA TYR A 146 -13.39 -16.61 10.05
C TYR A 146 -13.35 -17.61 11.21
N GLY A 147 -13.00 -17.14 12.43
CA GLY A 147 -13.00 -17.96 13.64
C GLY A 147 -12.33 -17.30 14.85
N GLY A 148 -12.20 -18.02 15.98
CA GLY A 148 -11.45 -17.56 17.16
C GLY A 148 -9.93 -17.56 16.90
N PRO A 149 -9.09 -17.03 17.81
CA PRO A 149 -7.65 -16.82 17.57
C PRO A 149 -6.85 -18.05 17.13
N GLU A 150 -7.39 -19.26 17.33
CA GLU A 150 -6.89 -20.53 16.80
C GLU A 150 -6.83 -20.65 15.27
N VAL A 151 -7.51 -19.80 14.49
CA VAL A 151 -7.42 -19.82 13.00
C VAL A 151 -6.22 -19.07 12.43
N LEU A 152 -5.37 -18.47 13.27
CA LEU A 152 -4.16 -17.75 12.85
C LEU A 152 -2.97 -18.70 12.70
N GLU A 153 -2.61 -19.01 11.45
CA GLU A 153 -1.46 -19.82 11.06
C GLU A 153 -0.21 -18.92 10.89
N TYR A 154 0.87 -19.19 11.62
CA TYR A 154 2.21 -18.66 11.30
C TYR A 154 2.88 -19.55 10.26
N GLY A 155 3.34 -18.98 9.14
CA GLY A 155 3.89 -19.75 8.04
C GLY A 155 4.51 -18.92 6.93
N GLU A 156 4.77 -19.55 5.79
CA GLU A 156 5.35 -18.90 4.61
C GLU A 156 4.26 -18.45 3.62
N VAL A 157 4.39 -17.22 3.15
CA VAL A 157 3.61 -16.61 2.07
C VAL A 157 4.56 -15.98 1.06
N ARG A 158 4.08 -15.65 -0.14
CA ARG A 158 4.91 -14.96 -1.15
C ARG A 158 5.14 -13.49 -0.78
N ASP A 159 6.35 -12.98 -1.02
CA ASP A 159 6.67 -11.55 -1.04
C ASP A 159 5.56 -10.73 -1.76
N PRO A 160 5.10 -9.60 -1.20
CA PRO A 160 4.03 -8.82 -1.78
C PRO A 160 4.57 -7.95 -2.93
N LYS A 161 3.96 -8.07 -4.12
CA LYS A 161 4.34 -7.27 -5.29
C LYS A 161 4.13 -5.77 -5.04
N VAL A 162 5.14 -4.97 -5.37
CA VAL A 162 5.11 -3.50 -5.26
C VAL A 162 4.32 -2.89 -6.42
N GLY A 163 3.26 -2.15 -6.12
CA GLY A 163 2.52 -1.34 -7.10
C GLY A 163 3.28 -0.06 -7.48
N PRO A 164 2.94 0.63 -8.59
CA PRO A 164 3.61 1.86 -9.00
C PRO A 164 3.55 2.98 -7.94
N ASP A 165 2.43 3.08 -7.21
CA ASP A 165 2.14 4.03 -6.14
C ASP A 165 2.34 3.45 -4.71
N SER A 166 3.07 2.34 -4.59
CA SER A 166 3.38 1.69 -3.32
C SER A 166 4.88 1.62 -3.05
N VAL A 167 5.24 1.37 -1.79
CA VAL A 167 6.59 0.97 -1.37
C VAL A 167 6.53 -0.39 -0.68
N LEU A 168 7.57 -1.20 -0.84
CA LEU A 168 7.81 -2.37 0.01
C LEU A 168 8.44 -1.90 1.33
N VAL A 169 7.77 -2.16 2.44
CA VAL A 169 8.26 -1.89 3.79
C VAL A 169 8.70 -3.22 4.42
N LYS A 170 9.97 -3.34 4.82
CA LYS A 170 10.41 -4.41 5.73
C LYS A 170 9.96 -4.01 7.13
N VAL A 171 9.10 -4.83 7.73
CA VAL A 171 8.40 -4.52 8.98
C VAL A 171 9.35 -4.65 10.18
N ARG A 172 9.20 -3.75 11.17
CA ARG A 172 9.77 -3.86 12.53
C ARG A 172 8.69 -4.21 13.54
N ALA A 173 7.58 -3.50 13.44
CA ALA A 173 6.48 -3.58 14.38
C ALA A 173 5.15 -3.30 13.67
N ALA A 174 4.09 -3.96 14.13
CA ALA A 174 2.72 -3.78 13.67
C ALA A 174 1.81 -3.82 14.88
N ALA A 175 1.00 -2.78 15.11
CA ALA A 175 0.19 -2.73 16.33
C ALA A 175 -1.15 -3.47 16.18
N VAL A 176 -1.59 -4.11 17.27
CA VAL A 176 -2.88 -4.80 17.34
C VAL A 176 -3.98 -3.81 17.68
N ASN A 177 -5.06 -3.85 16.91
CA ASN A 177 -6.25 -3.03 17.10
C ASN A 177 -7.49 -3.90 17.28
N PRO A 178 -8.55 -3.40 17.95
CA PRO A 178 -9.79 -4.15 18.10
C PRO A 178 -10.47 -4.52 16.78
N VAL A 179 -10.16 -3.83 15.69
CA VAL A 179 -10.68 -4.13 14.36
C VAL A 179 -10.01 -5.37 13.73
N ASP A 180 -8.75 -5.66 14.04
CA ASP A 180 -8.01 -6.80 13.47
C ASP A 180 -8.65 -8.13 13.86
N TRP A 181 -9.03 -8.30 15.14
CA TRP A 181 -9.78 -9.50 15.56
C TRP A 181 -11.24 -9.47 15.12
N LYS A 182 -11.90 -8.31 15.03
CA LYS A 182 -13.27 -8.19 14.51
C LYS A 182 -13.40 -8.61 13.04
N CYS A 183 -12.50 -8.14 12.18
CA CYS A 183 -12.42 -8.56 10.77
C CYS A 183 -12.21 -10.08 10.63
N ARG A 184 -11.36 -10.63 11.49
CA ARG A 184 -10.96 -12.05 11.54
C ARG A 184 -12.05 -12.97 12.13
N GLU A 185 -12.98 -12.43 12.90
CA GLU A 185 -14.19 -13.11 13.40
C GLU A 185 -15.44 -12.87 12.52
N GLY A 186 -15.31 -12.11 11.42
CA GLY A 186 -16.40 -11.86 10.47
C GLY A 186 -17.34 -10.70 10.83
N TYR A 187 -17.07 -9.95 11.91
CA TYR A 187 -17.91 -8.80 12.31
C TYR A 187 -17.94 -7.64 11.30
N LEU A 188 -17.06 -7.65 10.29
CA LEU A 188 -17.02 -6.67 9.19
C LEU A 188 -17.34 -7.28 7.81
N ASP A 189 -17.80 -8.53 7.74
CA ASP A 189 -18.18 -9.23 6.48
C ASP A 189 -19.18 -8.42 5.64
N ALA A 190 -20.17 -7.79 6.28
CA ALA A 190 -21.15 -6.92 5.62
C ALA A 190 -20.60 -5.55 5.12
N ALA A 191 -19.29 -5.30 5.24
CA ALA A 191 -18.65 -4.03 4.91
C ALA A 191 -17.29 -4.14 4.18
N LEU A 192 -16.59 -5.28 4.26
CA LEU A 192 -15.29 -5.52 3.64
C LEU A 192 -15.17 -6.97 3.15
N ASP A 193 -15.07 -7.17 1.84
CA ASP A 193 -14.90 -8.49 1.23
C ASP A 193 -13.59 -9.18 1.68
N PRO A 194 -13.63 -10.46 2.09
CA PRO A 194 -12.43 -11.23 2.41
C PRO A 194 -11.86 -11.96 1.18
N VAL A 195 -10.55 -11.78 0.93
CA VAL A 195 -9.80 -12.52 -0.10
C VAL A 195 -8.81 -13.47 0.59
N PHE A 196 -9.31 -14.63 0.99
CA PHE A 196 -8.56 -15.65 1.73
C PHE A 196 -7.42 -16.30 0.89
N PRO A 197 -6.28 -16.68 1.51
CA PRO A 197 -5.93 -16.45 2.91
C PRO A 197 -5.62 -14.98 3.19
N VAL A 198 -6.10 -14.48 4.33
CA VAL A 198 -5.94 -13.09 4.75
C VAL A 198 -4.79 -12.97 5.75
N ILE A 199 -3.88 -12.03 5.53
CA ILE A 199 -2.89 -11.56 6.51
C ILE A 199 -3.54 -10.43 7.32
N PRO A 200 -3.59 -10.49 8.66
CA PRO A 200 -4.18 -9.46 9.51
C PRO A 200 -3.23 -8.27 9.77
N GLY A 201 -3.74 -7.24 10.45
CA GLY A 201 -2.98 -6.05 10.86
C GLY A 201 -3.12 -4.89 9.87
N TRP A 202 -3.41 -3.68 10.37
CA TRP A 202 -3.43 -2.46 9.56
C TRP A 202 -2.39 -1.41 9.96
N ASP A 203 -1.79 -1.49 11.15
CA ASP A 203 -0.72 -0.59 11.58
C ASP A 203 0.66 -1.15 11.18
N VAL A 204 1.57 -0.30 10.70
CA VAL A 204 2.99 -0.65 10.47
C VAL A 204 3.95 0.43 10.95
N ALA A 205 5.11 0.00 11.45
CA ALA A 205 6.36 0.75 11.43
C ALA A 205 7.48 -0.13 10.86
N GLY A 206 8.34 0.44 10.01
CA GLY A 206 9.39 -0.30 9.34
C GLY A 206 10.25 0.57 8.43
N VAL A 207 11.01 -0.06 7.53
CA VAL A 207 11.93 0.62 6.61
C VAL A 207 11.57 0.29 5.16
N VAL A 208 11.55 1.31 4.31
CA VAL A 208 11.36 1.15 2.86
C VAL A 208 12.55 0.41 2.26
N VAL A 209 12.30 -0.71 1.57
CA VAL A 209 13.32 -1.52 0.89
C VAL A 209 13.20 -1.51 -0.64
N GLN A 210 12.02 -1.19 -1.18
CA GLN A 210 11.82 -1.03 -2.63
C GLN A 210 10.68 -0.03 -2.92
N PRO A 211 10.96 1.16 -3.47
CA PRO A 211 9.92 2.07 -3.95
C PRO A 211 9.33 1.63 -5.30
N GLY A 212 8.05 1.93 -5.51
CA GLY A 212 7.36 1.75 -6.79
C GLY A 212 7.79 2.79 -7.82
N ALA A 213 7.55 2.49 -9.11
CA ALA A 213 8.01 3.30 -10.23
C ALA A 213 7.40 4.73 -10.33
N SER A 214 6.44 5.06 -9.47
CA SER A 214 5.80 6.39 -9.39
C SER A 214 5.94 7.04 -8.02
N VAL A 215 6.89 6.58 -7.18
CA VAL A 215 7.15 7.11 -5.82
C VAL A 215 8.42 7.97 -5.79
N PRO A 216 8.32 9.31 -5.88
CA PRO A 216 9.43 10.23 -5.64
C PRO A 216 9.63 10.62 -4.16
N GLU A 217 8.66 10.43 -3.26
CA GLU A 217 8.69 10.95 -1.89
C GLU A 217 9.35 10.05 -0.84
N PHE A 218 9.58 8.77 -1.18
CA PHE A 218 10.23 7.77 -0.33
C PHE A 218 11.35 7.05 -1.09
N ALA A 219 12.45 6.77 -0.40
CA ALA A 219 13.63 6.08 -0.90
C ALA A 219 13.98 4.86 -0.04
N VAL A 220 14.83 3.97 -0.56
CA VAL A 220 15.36 2.82 0.20
C VAL A 220 16.13 3.32 1.42
N GLY A 221 15.80 2.77 2.59
CA GLY A 221 16.36 3.18 3.89
C GLY A 221 15.50 4.17 4.68
N ASP A 222 14.40 4.69 4.13
CA ASP A 222 13.49 5.56 4.87
C ASP A 222 12.72 4.80 5.96
N GLU A 223 12.82 5.26 7.21
CA GLU A 223 11.92 4.83 8.28
C GLU A 223 10.52 5.42 8.07
N VAL A 224 9.49 4.56 8.07
CA VAL A 224 8.10 4.92 7.81
C VAL A 224 7.14 4.29 8.82
N ILE A 225 6.00 4.96 9.01
CA ILE A 225 4.82 4.41 9.68
C ILE A 225 3.59 4.54 8.77
N GLY A 226 2.58 3.69 8.97
CA GLY A 226 1.40 3.70 8.12
C GLY A 226 0.17 3.04 8.71
N TYR A 227 -1.00 3.56 8.33
CA TYR A 227 -2.29 2.90 8.50
C TYR A 227 -2.67 2.26 7.15
N VAL A 228 -2.08 1.09 6.90
CA VAL A 228 -2.06 0.40 5.59
C VAL A 228 -3.33 -0.45 5.42
N ARG A 229 -4.49 0.20 5.54
CA ARG A 229 -5.79 -0.44 5.27
C ARG A 229 -6.02 -0.57 3.76
N GLU A 230 -6.10 -1.79 3.26
CA GLU A 230 -6.66 -2.07 1.93
C GLU A 230 -8.19 -1.79 1.90
N ASP A 231 -8.80 -1.80 0.71
CA ASP A 231 -10.25 -1.63 0.54
C ASP A 231 -11.03 -2.97 0.58
N PHE A 232 -10.31 -4.07 0.75
CA PHE A 232 -10.77 -5.44 0.98
C PHE A 232 -9.81 -6.10 1.99
N LEU A 233 -10.18 -7.22 2.59
CA LEU A 233 -9.31 -7.92 3.55
C LEU A 233 -8.43 -8.94 2.81
N SER A 234 -7.13 -8.65 2.62
CA SER A 234 -6.18 -9.64 2.10
C SER A 234 -4.75 -9.52 2.65
N ARG A 235 -4.11 -8.35 2.56
CA ARG A 235 -2.66 -8.19 2.81
C ARG A 235 -2.36 -7.14 3.88
N GLY A 236 -2.64 -7.53 5.13
CA GLY A 236 -2.27 -6.76 6.31
C GLY A 236 -0.77 -6.77 6.64
N THR A 237 -0.46 -6.19 7.79
CA THR A 237 0.90 -5.83 8.22
C THR A 237 1.59 -6.87 9.09
N PHE A 238 0.92 -7.98 9.46
CA PHE A 238 1.52 -9.05 10.28
C PHE A 238 2.33 -10.03 9.40
N ALA A 239 3.37 -9.49 8.79
CA ALA A 239 4.32 -10.19 7.90
C ALA A 239 5.69 -9.51 7.94
N GLU A 240 6.74 -10.17 7.42
CA GLU A 240 8.07 -9.57 7.29
C GLU A 240 8.11 -8.37 6.33
N TYR A 241 7.24 -8.37 5.31
CA TYR A 241 7.10 -7.27 4.36
C TYR A 241 5.64 -6.94 4.06
N VAL A 242 5.35 -5.66 3.81
CA VAL A 242 4.04 -5.18 3.33
C VAL A 242 4.24 -4.18 2.18
N ALA A 243 3.39 -4.26 1.15
CA ALA A 243 3.39 -3.33 0.02
C ALA A 243 2.42 -2.17 0.28
N ALA A 244 2.90 -1.14 0.97
CA ALA A 244 2.07 -0.03 1.45
C ALA A 244 1.90 1.08 0.38
N PRO A 245 0.66 1.48 0.00
CA PRO A 245 0.44 2.61 -0.88
C PRO A 245 0.86 3.93 -0.23
N VAL A 246 1.55 4.82 -0.95
CA VAL A 246 2.17 6.03 -0.35
C VAL A 246 1.18 6.95 0.36
N ARG A 247 -0.08 6.98 -0.10
CA ARG A 247 -1.21 7.70 0.54
C ARG A 247 -1.53 7.26 1.98
N THR A 248 -0.99 6.13 2.44
CA THR A 248 -1.19 5.58 3.79
C THR A 248 -0.03 5.85 4.75
N LEU A 249 1.07 6.44 4.27
CA LEU A 249 2.36 6.52 4.97
C LEU A 249 2.74 7.93 5.44
N ALA A 250 3.52 7.97 6.52
CA ALA A 250 4.37 9.10 6.89
C ALA A 250 5.78 8.59 7.25
N ARG A 251 6.73 9.52 7.38
CA ARG A 251 8.07 9.20 7.92
C ARG A 251 7.96 8.95 9.42
N LYS A 252 8.69 7.96 9.95
CA LYS A 252 8.65 7.63 11.38
C LYS A 252 9.20 8.80 12.23
N PRO A 253 8.59 9.13 13.39
CA PRO A 253 9.18 10.06 14.35
C PRO A 253 10.56 9.58 14.81
N ARG A 254 11.53 10.51 14.89
CA ARG A 254 12.92 10.20 15.26
C ARG A 254 13.12 9.92 16.75
N ASN A 255 12.24 10.43 17.61
CA ASN A 255 12.30 10.24 19.06
C ASN A 255 11.59 8.96 19.54
N LEU A 256 10.74 8.33 18.71
CA LEU A 256 10.06 7.07 19.05
C LEU A 256 10.84 5.84 18.58
N THR A 257 10.71 4.75 19.33
CA THR A 257 11.04 3.39 18.89
C THR A 257 10.13 2.93 17.74
N PHE A 258 10.42 1.79 17.11
CA PHE A 258 9.52 1.25 16.07
C PHE A 258 8.21 0.74 16.69
N GLU A 259 8.27 0.23 17.91
CA GLU A 259 7.15 -0.32 18.68
C GLU A 259 6.15 0.78 19.06
N GLU A 260 6.63 1.89 19.64
CA GLU A 260 5.81 3.07 19.94
C GLU A 260 5.26 3.68 18.65
N ALA A 261 6.09 3.83 17.62
CA ALA A 261 5.69 4.44 16.36
C ALA A 261 4.69 3.59 15.56
N ALA A 262 4.74 2.25 15.66
CA ALA A 262 3.72 1.34 15.13
C ALA A 262 2.38 1.48 15.89
N GLY A 263 2.42 1.92 17.15
CA GLY A 263 1.21 2.16 17.93
C GLY A 263 0.41 3.40 17.49
N LEU A 264 1.04 4.31 16.73
CA LEU A 264 0.50 5.62 16.35
C LEU A 264 -0.51 5.66 15.19
N PRO A 265 -0.42 4.89 14.08
CA PRO A 265 -1.12 5.28 12.85
C PRO A 265 -2.64 5.23 12.91
N LEU A 266 -3.27 4.06 13.07
CA LEU A 266 -4.72 3.92 13.16
C LEU A 266 -5.25 4.66 14.39
N ALA A 267 -4.65 4.43 15.55
CA ALA A 267 -5.15 4.97 16.82
C ALA A 267 -5.02 6.51 16.89
N GLY A 268 -3.90 7.05 16.43
CA GLY A 268 -3.66 8.49 16.33
C GLY A 268 -4.51 9.15 15.25
N LEU A 269 -4.64 8.55 14.06
CA LEU A 269 -5.55 9.07 13.01
C LEU A 269 -6.99 9.09 13.50
N THR A 270 -7.42 8.08 14.25
CA THR A 270 -8.76 8.03 14.85
C THR A 270 -8.93 9.18 15.85
N ALA A 271 -7.99 9.34 16.78
CA ALA A 271 -8.03 10.43 17.76
C ALA A 271 -7.97 11.82 17.11
N TYR A 272 -7.14 12.02 16.08
CA TYR A 272 -6.98 13.27 15.36
C TYR A 272 -8.21 13.64 14.53
N GLN A 273 -8.73 12.70 13.74
CA GLN A 273 -9.92 12.93 12.92
C GLN A 273 -11.16 13.17 13.80
N VAL A 274 -11.26 12.56 14.98
CA VAL A 274 -12.33 12.87 15.93
C VAL A 274 -12.13 14.22 16.61
N ILE A 275 -11.05 14.40 17.39
CA ILE A 275 -10.82 15.61 18.20
C ILE A 275 -10.73 16.87 17.35
N VAL A 276 -9.99 16.83 16.22
CA VAL A 276 -9.66 18.04 15.43
C VAL A 276 -10.69 18.31 14.32
N LYS A 277 -11.42 17.30 13.82
CA LYS A 277 -12.30 17.46 12.63
C LYS A 277 -13.78 17.10 12.84
N ALA A 278 -14.13 16.21 13.78
CA ALA A 278 -15.52 15.83 14.03
C ALA A 278 -16.10 16.51 15.28
N LEU A 279 -15.25 16.76 16.28
CA LEU A 279 -15.57 17.52 17.48
C LEU A 279 -15.03 18.95 17.44
N GLU A 280 -14.12 19.28 16.52
CA GLU A 280 -13.54 20.63 16.34
C GLU A 280 -13.09 21.27 17.66
N VAL A 281 -12.37 20.51 18.50
CA VAL A 281 -11.98 20.93 19.85
C VAL A 281 -11.02 22.12 19.84
N THR A 282 -11.29 23.09 20.71
CA THR A 282 -10.62 24.39 20.81
C THR A 282 -10.24 24.77 22.25
N GLU A 283 -9.54 25.90 22.42
CA GLU A 283 -9.10 26.40 23.72
C GLU A 283 -10.32 26.75 24.60
N GLY A 284 -10.34 26.21 25.82
CA GLY A 284 -11.41 26.42 26.79
C GLY A 284 -12.53 25.38 26.78
N ASP A 285 -12.64 24.54 25.74
CA ASP A 285 -13.62 23.44 25.71
C ASP A 285 -13.42 22.47 26.90
N VAL A 286 -14.52 21.98 27.48
CA VAL A 286 -14.52 20.83 28.38
C VAL A 286 -14.84 19.57 27.57
N VAL A 287 -13.91 18.62 27.53
CA VAL A 287 -13.98 17.42 26.69
C VAL A 287 -14.05 16.15 27.53
N LEU A 288 -15.11 15.36 27.35
CA LEU A 288 -15.25 14.03 27.94
C LEU A 288 -14.67 12.97 26.98
N VAL A 289 -13.67 12.19 27.41
CA VAL A 289 -13.08 11.09 26.62
C VAL A 289 -13.35 9.76 27.32
N HIS A 290 -13.98 8.81 26.62
CA HIS A 290 -14.21 7.46 27.15
C HIS A 290 -13.06 6.51 26.88
N ALA A 291 -12.88 5.57 27.83
CA ALA A 291 -11.74 4.64 27.87
C ALA A 291 -10.39 5.35 27.66
N ALA A 292 -10.22 6.52 28.30
CA ALA A 292 -9.14 7.48 28.08
C ALA A 292 -7.71 6.93 28.32
N ALA A 293 -7.58 5.74 28.90
CA ALA A 293 -6.30 5.06 29.13
C ALA A 293 -5.95 4.01 28.05
N GLY A 294 -6.86 3.69 27.12
CA GLY A 294 -6.62 2.80 25.99
C GLY A 294 -6.07 3.56 24.77
N GLY A 295 -5.55 2.82 23.77
CA GLY A 295 -4.71 3.37 22.70
C GLY A 295 -5.29 4.54 21.87
N VAL A 296 -6.60 4.63 21.67
CA VAL A 296 -7.21 5.82 21.04
C VAL A 296 -7.45 6.92 22.07
N GLY A 297 -7.96 6.56 23.25
CA GLY A 297 -8.32 7.50 24.31
C GLY A 297 -7.14 8.30 24.85
N SER A 298 -5.97 7.68 25.03
CA SER A 298 -4.78 8.37 25.55
C SER A 298 -4.16 9.34 24.54
N LEU A 299 -4.29 9.07 23.24
CA LEU A 299 -3.91 10.00 22.18
C LEU A 299 -4.94 11.14 22.06
N ALA A 300 -6.23 10.84 22.22
CA ALA A 300 -7.30 11.85 22.21
C ALA A 300 -7.20 12.84 23.38
N VAL A 301 -6.84 12.36 24.58
CA VAL A 301 -6.54 13.20 25.74
C VAL A 301 -5.41 14.19 25.42
N GLN A 302 -4.27 13.69 24.94
CA GLN A 302 -3.11 14.53 24.63
C GLN A 302 -3.42 15.56 23.53
N LEU A 303 -4.15 15.18 22.48
CA LEU A 303 -4.59 16.09 21.42
C LEU A 303 -5.53 17.19 21.94
N ALA A 304 -6.53 16.85 22.74
CA ALA A 304 -7.45 17.83 23.32
C ALA A 304 -6.72 18.77 24.31
N ARG A 305 -5.81 18.24 25.14
CA ARG A 305 -4.94 19.05 26.01
C ARG A 305 -4.04 20.00 25.22
N HIS A 306 -3.50 19.57 24.07
CA HIS A 306 -2.71 20.42 23.19
C HIS A 306 -3.54 21.53 22.51
N ALA A 307 -4.82 21.26 22.21
CA ALA A 307 -5.76 22.26 21.71
C ALA A 307 -6.19 23.30 22.75
N GLY A 308 -5.73 23.20 24.01
CA GLY A 308 -6.09 24.11 25.11
C GLY A 308 -7.37 23.73 25.86
N ALA A 309 -7.90 22.52 25.63
CA ALA A 309 -9.12 22.05 26.29
C ALA A 309 -8.85 21.46 27.70
N ARG A 310 -9.87 21.50 28.55
CA ARG A 310 -9.93 20.76 29.82
C ARG A 310 -10.50 19.37 29.55
N VAL A 311 -9.78 18.31 29.92
CA VAL A 311 -10.18 16.92 29.58
C VAL A 311 -10.60 16.14 30.82
N ILE A 312 -11.80 15.56 30.78
CA ILE A 312 -12.30 14.59 31.75
C ILE A 312 -12.20 13.20 31.09
N GLY A 313 -11.41 12.29 31.67
CA GLY A 313 -11.14 10.97 31.09
C GLY A 313 -11.76 9.83 31.89
N THR A 314 -12.55 8.95 31.26
CA THR A 314 -13.10 7.77 31.95
C THR A 314 -12.15 6.58 31.87
N ALA A 315 -11.80 5.99 33.02
CA ALA A 315 -10.96 4.81 33.13
C ALA A 315 -11.17 4.08 34.48
N SER A 316 -10.66 2.86 34.60
CA SER A 316 -10.57 2.17 35.88
C SER A 316 -9.52 2.81 36.78
N GLU A 317 -9.70 2.71 38.10
CA GLU A 317 -8.92 3.46 39.11
C GLU A 317 -7.41 3.22 39.01
N ARG A 318 -6.98 2.00 38.61
CA ARG A 318 -5.57 1.65 38.34
C ARG A 318 -4.89 2.49 37.24
N ASN A 319 -5.66 3.24 36.46
CA ASN A 319 -5.19 4.10 35.38
C ASN A 319 -5.42 5.60 35.68
N HIS A 320 -5.93 5.97 36.85
CA HIS A 320 -6.22 7.37 37.18
C HIS A 320 -4.98 8.25 37.24
N ASP A 321 -3.86 7.74 37.76
CA ASP A 321 -2.59 8.49 37.77
C ASP A 321 -2.01 8.66 36.37
N TYR A 322 -2.10 7.63 35.52
CA TYR A 322 -1.75 7.73 34.10
C TYR A 322 -2.57 8.78 33.36
N LEU A 323 -3.88 8.91 33.65
CA LEU A 323 -4.68 10.00 33.09
C LEU A 323 -4.22 11.39 33.58
N ARG A 324 -3.79 11.52 34.84
CA ARG A 324 -3.23 12.77 35.39
C ARG A 324 -1.89 13.13 34.74
N GLU A 325 -1.04 12.14 34.47
CA GLU A 325 0.21 12.30 33.71
C GLU A 325 -0.06 12.82 32.29
N LEU A 326 -1.12 12.34 31.62
CA LEU A 326 -1.59 12.87 30.33
C LEU A 326 -2.37 14.21 30.44
N GLY A 327 -2.55 14.77 31.63
CA GLY A 327 -3.22 16.04 31.87
C GLY A 327 -4.76 15.99 31.94
N ALA A 328 -5.37 14.81 32.02
CA ALA A 328 -6.82 14.65 32.20
C ALA A 328 -7.23 14.50 33.68
N GLU A 329 -8.46 14.91 33.99
CA GLU A 329 -9.14 14.66 35.25
C GLU A 329 -9.83 13.28 35.19
N PRO A 330 -9.40 12.29 35.99
CA PRO A 330 -9.89 10.92 35.86
C PRO A 330 -11.23 10.68 36.56
N VAL A 331 -12.10 9.91 35.92
CA VAL A 331 -13.40 9.47 36.46
C VAL A 331 -13.58 7.95 36.29
N THR A 332 -14.06 7.26 37.32
CA THR A 332 -14.42 5.83 37.22
C THR A 332 -15.69 5.67 36.37
N TYR A 333 -15.65 4.78 35.36
CA TYR A 333 -16.80 4.46 34.51
C TYR A 333 -17.89 3.63 35.25
N GLY A 334 -19.01 3.34 34.57
CA GLY A 334 -20.14 2.58 35.13
C GLY A 334 -21.09 3.42 35.98
N ASP A 335 -21.93 2.77 36.79
CA ASP A 335 -23.04 3.37 37.55
C ASP A 335 -22.67 4.68 38.26
N GLY A 336 -23.50 5.72 38.11
CA GLY A 336 -23.24 7.07 38.64
C GLY A 336 -22.19 7.88 37.86
N LEU A 337 -21.79 7.46 36.66
CA LEU A 337 -20.86 8.21 35.80
C LEU A 337 -21.34 9.65 35.56
N VAL A 338 -22.63 9.84 35.29
CA VAL A 338 -23.23 11.15 35.02
C VAL A 338 -23.02 12.10 36.21
N ASP A 339 -23.31 11.66 37.43
CA ASP A 339 -23.12 12.46 38.64
C ASP A 339 -21.64 12.79 38.89
N ARG A 340 -20.73 11.84 38.61
CA ARG A 340 -19.28 12.07 38.74
C ARG A 340 -18.75 13.08 37.72
N VAL A 341 -19.27 13.11 36.49
CA VAL A 341 -18.88 14.12 35.50
C VAL A 341 -19.53 15.47 35.84
N ARG A 342 -20.81 15.52 36.23
CA ARG A 342 -21.48 16.76 36.67
C ARG A 342 -20.82 17.39 37.90
N ALA A 343 -20.22 16.60 38.79
CA ALA A 343 -19.43 17.11 39.91
C ALA A 343 -18.14 17.85 39.48
N LEU A 344 -17.60 17.55 38.28
CA LEU A 344 -16.45 18.24 37.69
C LEU A 344 -16.84 19.32 36.68
N ALA A 345 -17.99 19.16 36.01
CA ALA A 345 -18.52 20.05 34.98
C ALA A 345 -20.05 20.22 35.14
N PRO A 346 -20.51 21.11 36.05
CA PRO A 346 -21.93 21.24 36.39
C PRO A 346 -22.82 21.70 35.22
N GLU A 347 -22.29 22.51 34.32
CA GLU A 347 -22.98 23.04 33.13
C GLU A 347 -22.99 22.06 31.94
N GLY A 348 -22.38 20.87 32.09
CA GLY A 348 -22.14 19.90 31.03
C GLY A 348 -20.75 20.01 30.39
N VAL A 349 -20.56 19.29 29.27
CA VAL A 349 -19.30 19.25 28.49
C VAL A 349 -19.53 19.72 27.05
N ASP A 350 -18.59 20.49 26.49
CA ASP A 350 -18.67 21.09 25.16
C ASP A 350 -18.36 20.11 24.03
N ALA A 351 -17.64 19.02 24.36
CA ALA A 351 -17.48 17.88 23.47
C ALA A 351 -17.40 16.55 24.23
N ALA A 352 -17.86 15.47 23.61
CA ALA A 352 -17.73 14.11 24.12
C ALA A 352 -17.28 13.12 23.02
N PHE A 353 -16.23 12.37 23.31
CA PHE A 353 -15.70 11.30 22.47
C PHE A 353 -15.94 9.94 23.12
N ASP A 354 -16.88 9.19 22.57
CA ASP A 354 -17.15 7.81 22.91
C ASP A 354 -16.27 6.80 22.13
N THR A 355 -15.68 5.86 22.85
CA THR A 355 -14.91 4.73 22.33
C THR A 355 -15.44 3.38 22.85
N VAL A 356 -16.60 3.37 23.51
CA VAL A 356 -17.16 2.24 24.28
C VAL A 356 -18.55 1.84 23.81
N GLY A 357 -19.40 2.81 23.45
CA GLY A 357 -20.78 2.59 23.02
C GLY A 357 -21.77 2.39 24.17
N GLY A 358 -23.01 2.03 23.82
CA GLY A 358 -24.04 1.63 24.78
C GLY A 358 -24.37 2.70 25.82
N ASP A 359 -24.33 2.34 27.10
CA ASP A 359 -24.70 3.26 28.19
C ASP A 359 -23.67 4.38 28.44
N ALA A 360 -22.41 4.18 28.05
CA ALA A 360 -21.39 5.24 28.09
C ALA A 360 -21.69 6.34 27.05
N LEU A 361 -22.12 5.95 25.85
CA LEU A 361 -22.59 6.87 24.80
C LEU A 361 -23.85 7.63 25.21
N LYS A 362 -24.83 6.94 25.83
CA LYS A 362 -26.05 7.60 26.36
C LYS A 362 -25.71 8.61 27.46
N ALA A 363 -24.82 8.25 28.39
CA ALA A 363 -24.34 9.15 29.44
C ALA A 363 -23.63 10.38 28.83
N SER A 364 -22.80 10.20 27.79
CA SER A 364 -22.19 11.34 27.08
C SER A 364 -23.23 12.30 26.50
N ALA A 365 -24.31 11.80 25.90
CA ALA A 365 -25.38 12.64 25.37
C ALA A 365 -26.17 13.38 26.47
N GLU A 366 -26.35 12.78 27.66
CA GLU A 366 -26.97 13.43 28.82
C GLU A 366 -26.04 14.47 29.50
N LEU A 367 -24.75 14.44 29.19
CA LEU A 367 -23.71 15.30 29.76
C LEU A 367 -23.35 16.50 28.88
N LEU A 368 -23.84 16.59 27.65
CA LEU A 368 -23.54 17.71 26.75
C LEU A 368 -24.07 19.04 27.30
N ALA A 369 -23.24 20.08 27.23
CA ALA A 369 -23.68 21.47 27.36
C ALA A 369 -24.58 21.87 26.16
N PRO A 370 -25.37 22.96 26.26
CA PRO A 370 -26.19 23.43 25.13
C PRO A 370 -25.34 23.81 23.91
N GLY A 371 -25.43 23.02 22.84
CA GLY A 371 -24.58 23.14 21.64
C GLY A 371 -23.33 22.26 21.65
N GLY A 372 -23.15 21.43 22.68
CA GLY A 372 -22.05 20.49 22.79
C GLY A 372 -22.05 19.41 21.70
N ARG A 373 -20.86 18.91 21.37
CA ARG A 373 -20.59 18.05 20.20
C ARG A 373 -20.33 16.60 20.64
N LEU A 374 -20.86 15.63 19.90
CA LEU A 374 -20.74 14.20 20.26
C LEU A 374 -20.20 13.38 19.08
N ALA A 375 -19.25 12.50 19.35
CA ALA A 375 -18.72 11.56 18.37
C ALA A 375 -18.53 10.16 18.99
N SER A 376 -18.78 9.11 18.21
CA SER A 376 -18.46 7.72 18.59
C SER A 376 -17.72 7.00 17.45
N ILE A 377 -16.71 6.21 17.82
CA ILE A 377 -16.06 5.23 16.93
C ILE A 377 -16.56 3.80 17.17
N ALA A 378 -17.39 3.60 18.21
CA ALA A 378 -17.77 2.29 18.72
C ALA A 378 -19.23 1.91 18.42
N ASP A 379 -20.14 2.89 18.38
CA ASP A 379 -21.58 2.66 18.32
C ASP A 379 -22.27 3.67 17.39
N GLY A 380 -22.88 3.15 16.30
CA GLY A 380 -23.60 3.95 15.31
C GLY A 380 -24.88 4.60 15.83
N GLY A 381 -25.37 4.21 17.00
CA GLY A 381 -26.51 4.85 17.69
C GLY A 381 -26.28 6.33 17.99
N VAL A 382 -25.03 6.79 17.97
CA VAL A 382 -24.64 8.20 18.13
C VAL A 382 -25.36 9.14 17.14
N ILE A 383 -25.68 8.67 15.93
CA ILE A 383 -26.41 9.44 14.91
C ILE A 383 -27.83 9.76 15.39
N GLY A 384 -28.48 8.82 16.08
CA GLY A 384 -29.80 9.02 16.70
C GLY A 384 -29.79 9.95 17.92
N LEU A 385 -28.60 10.23 18.46
CA LEU A 385 -28.35 11.19 19.54
C LEU A 385 -27.87 12.57 19.03
N GLY A 386 -27.87 12.77 17.70
CA GLY A 386 -27.43 14.02 17.07
C GLY A 386 -25.91 14.17 16.91
N GLY A 387 -25.13 13.15 17.22
CA GLY A 387 -23.67 13.15 17.06
C GLY A 387 -23.17 12.43 15.80
N HIS A 388 -21.85 12.38 15.65
CA HIS A 388 -21.16 11.80 14.49
C HIS A 388 -20.68 10.37 14.76
N TYR A 389 -21.00 9.44 13.85
CA TYR A 389 -20.30 8.16 13.80
C TYR A 389 -19.03 8.32 12.96
N CYS A 390 -17.88 8.02 13.56
CA CYS A 390 -16.57 8.26 12.96
C CYS A 390 -15.88 6.95 12.63
N PHE A 391 -15.71 6.65 11.34
CA PHE A 391 -14.86 5.55 10.88
C PHE A 391 -13.57 6.13 10.29
N VAL A 392 -12.41 5.81 10.90
CA VAL A 392 -11.11 6.39 10.54
C VAL A 392 -10.68 6.01 9.12
N ARG A 393 -10.15 6.99 8.38
CA ARG A 393 -9.54 6.78 7.05
C ARG A 393 -8.02 6.94 7.09
N PRO A 394 -7.26 6.18 6.27
CA PRO A 394 -5.86 6.50 6.00
C PRO A 394 -5.75 7.92 5.41
N ASP A 395 -4.86 8.74 5.97
CA ASP A 395 -4.61 10.11 5.52
C ASP A 395 -3.16 10.51 5.83
N ALA A 396 -2.32 10.57 4.80
CA ALA A 396 -0.89 10.88 4.94
C ALA A 396 -0.61 12.33 5.40
N ALA A 397 -1.57 13.25 5.32
CA ALA A 397 -1.39 14.61 5.85
C ALA A 397 -1.67 14.66 7.36
N ASP A 398 -2.75 14.01 7.81
CA ASP A 398 -3.04 13.85 9.25
C ASP A 398 -1.94 13.03 9.94
N LEU A 399 -1.48 11.94 9.31
CA LEU A 399 -0.44 11.08 9.87
C LEU A 399 0.88 11.83 9.98
N ARG A 400 1.24 12.67 9.00
CA ARG A 400 2.40 13.57 9.11
C ARG A 400 2.25 14.54 10.27
N ARG A 401 1.07 15.15 10.46
CA ARG A 401 0.85 16.07 11.58
C ARG A 401 0.96 15.37 12.94
N LEU A 402 0.51 14.12 13.04
CA LEU A 402 0.75 13.26 14.21
C LEU A 402 2.24 12.99 14.44
N THR A 403 3.03 12.76 13.38
CA THR A 403 4.49 12.58 13.54
C THR A 403 5.21 13.85 13.98
N GLU A 404 4.81 15.03 13.49
CA GLU A 404 5.33 16.32 13.96
C GLU A 404 5.01 16.58 15.44
N LEU A 405 3.81 16.21 15.89
CA LEU A 405 3.39 16.33 17.29
C LEU A 405 4.12 15.33 18.19
N ALA A 406 4.42 14.13 17.70
CA ALA A 406 5.28 13.17 18.41
C ALA A 406 6.71 13.71 18.54
N GLU A 407 7.33 14.24 17.49
CA GLU A 407 8.67 14.86 17.54
C GLU A 407 8.73 16.17 18.35
N GLN A 408 7.58 16.72 18.74
CA GLN A 408 7.45 17.88 19.64
C GLN A 408 7.19 17.47 21.10
N ASP A 409 7.26 16.17 21.41
CA ASP A 409 6.93 15.55 22.71
C ASP A 409 5.48 15.86 23.19
N VAL A 410 4.59 16.26 22.27
CA VAL A 410 3.16 16.50 22.53
C VAL A 410 2.37 15.19 22.51
N LEU A 411 2.83 14.18 21.76
CA LEU A 411 2.21 12.87 21.67
C LEU A 411 3.19 11.76 22.05
N THR A 412 2.89 11.09 23.15
CA THR A 412 3.52 9.84 23.58
C THR A 412 2.60 8.66 23.30
N VAL A 413 3.19 7.52 22.91
CA VAL A 413 2.47 6.26 22.66
C VAL A 413 2.90 5.24 23.69
N HIS A 414 2.01 4.86 24.60
CA HIS A 414 2.31 3.82 25.59
C HIS A 414 2.08 2.42 24.99
N VAL A 415 3.12 1.59 25.01
CA VAL A 415 3.05 0.16 24.67
C VAL A 415 2.97 -0.66 25.95
N ASP A 416 1.86 -1.38 26.14
CA ASP A 416 1.58 -2.23 27.31
C ASP A 416 2.41 -3.52 27.28
N GLU A 417 2.50 -4.12 26.08
CA GLU A 417 2.99 -5.48 25.88
C GLU A 417 3.38 -5.71 24.40
N THR A 418 4.49 -6.44 24.19
CA THR A 418 4.98 -6.83 22.86
C THR A 418 4.98 -8.34 22.68
N PHE A 419 4.66 -8.80 21.46
CA PHE A 419 4.65 -10.21 21.09
C PHE A 419 5.44 -10.40 19.78
N PRO A 420 6.31 -11.40 19.65
CA PRO A 420 6.92 -11.73 18.36
C PRO A 420 5.85 -12.24 17.36
N LEU A 421 6.15 -12.18 16.06
CA LEU A 421 5.20 -12.42 14.97
C LEU A 421 4.45 -13.76 15.11
N GLU A 422 5.15 -14.85 15.44
CA GLU A 422 4.54 -16.18 15.62
C GLU A 422 3.60 -16.29 16.83
N ARG A 423 3.62 -15.30 17.74
CA ARG A 423 2.69 -15.17 18.87
C ARG A 423 1.57 -14.15 18.64
N ALA A 424 1.33 -13.67 17.42
CA ALA A 424 0.22 -12.75 17.13
C ALA A 424 -1.17 -13.30 17.57
N ALA A 425 -1.38 -14.62 17.57
CA ALA A 425 -2.60 -15.25 18.11
C ALA A 425 -2.79 -15.07 19.62
N GLU A 426 -1.71 -14.77 20.36
CA GLU A 426 -1.74 -14.37 21.76
C GLU A 426 -2.00 -12.86 21.90
N ALA A 427 -1.34 -12.05 21.08
CA ALA A 427 -1.57 -10.61 21.00
C ALA A 427 -3.05 -10.26 20.67
N HIS A 428 -3.69 -11.02 19.78
CA HIS A 428 -5.13 -10.95 19.49
C HIS A 428 -5.99 -11.27 20.72
N ARG A 429 -5.72 -12.39 21.41
CA ARG A 429 -6.43 -12.78 22.65
C ARG A 429 -6.31 -11.70 23.71
N ARG A 430 -5.11 -11.16 23.89
CA ARG A 430 -4.78 -10.11 24.86
C ARG A 430 -5.50 -8.80 24.56
N ASN A 431 -5.57 -8.40 23.29
CA ASN A 431 -6.30 -7.21 22.84
C ASN A 431 -7.82 -7.36 23.06
N ALA A 432 -8.38 -8.53 22.76
CA ALA A 432 -9.80 -8.84 22.92
C ALA A 432 -10.28 -8.81 24.39
N GLU A 433 -9.39 -8.88 25.39
CA GLU A 433 -9.77 -8.65 26.80
C GLU A 433 -10.26 -7.22 27.08
N GLY A 434 -9.89 -6.22 26.25
CA GLY A 434 -10.28 -4.82 26.46
C GLY A 434 -9.68 -4.16 27.71
N ARG A 435 -8.58 -4.70 28.26
CA ARG A 435 -7.97 -4.28 29.55
C ARG A 435 -6.65 -3.52 29.43
N THR A 436 -6.09 -3.45 28.23
CA THR A 436 -4.80 -2.85 27.87
C THR A 436 -4.71 -1.38 28.25
N ARG A 437 -3.54 -0.92 28.72
CA ARG A 437 -3.20 0.51 28.75
C ARG A 437 -2.48 0.87 27.44
N GLY A 438 -2.93 1.87 26.70
CA GLY A 438 -2.32 2.20 25.40
C GLY A 438 -2.47 1.07 24.37
N LYS A 439 -1.35 0.56 23.84
CA LYS A 439 -1.29 -0.32 22.66
C LYS A 439 -0.58 -1.65 22.96
N ILE A 440 -0.99 -2.71 22.25
CA ILE A 440 -0.25 -3.97 22.10
C ILE A 440 0.43 -3.96 20.73
N VAL A 441 1.66 -4.48 20.64
CA VAL A 441 2.46 -4.50 19.41
C VAL A 441 2.92 -5.91 19.08
N VAL A 442 2.81 -6.29 17.80
CA VAL A 442 3.50 -7.45 17.23
C VAL A 442 4.83 -6.98 16.67
N THR A 443 5.94 -7.59 17.10
CA THR A 443 7.29 -7.32 16.61
C THR A 443 7.72 -8.36 15.57
N VAL A 444 8.54 -7.91 14.62
CA VAL A 444 9.07 -8.71 13.53
C VAL A 444 10.60 -8.71 13.66
N GLU A 445 11.15 -9.86 14.06
CA GLU A 445 12.59 -10.05 14.11
C GLU A 445 13.23 -9.94 12.73
N TRP A 446 14.52 -9.61 12.69
CA TRP A 446 15.32 -9.73 11.49
C TRP A 446 16.44 -10.73 11.71
N THR A 447 16.60 -11.60 10.73
CA THR A 447 17.93 -11.96 10.26
C THR A 447 18.50 -10.82 9.41
N ASP A 448 19.78 -10.52 9.65
CA ASP A 448 20.63 -9.62 8.85
C ASP A 448 21.37 -10.40 7.74
#